data_AF-A0AAV9ZZC0-F1
#
_entry.id   AF-A0AAV9ZZC0-F1
#
_cell.length_a   1.000
_cell.length_b   1.000
_cell.length_c   1.000
_cell.angle_alpha   90.00
_cell.angle_beta   90.00
_cell.angle_gamma   90.00
#
_symmetry.space_group_name_H-M   'P 1'
#
loop_
_entity.id
_entity.type
_entity.pdbx_description
1 polymer ?
#
loop_
_entity_poly.entity_id
_entity_poly.type
_entity_poly.pdbx_seq_one_letter_code
_entity_poly.pdbx_strand_id
1 'polypeptide(L)'
;MDTSGLLKGMDKGYEESSMGRIHQEYLSSGEMYASTYNSVQLLAAQTQLSKGDIWDRGIMKSDSPPRFQLAPTFFARISRVTAELQEFLRRASNLVPGRTTCFIVDPEDSCLPVLQSAHNLSQMEAAWELLRSRLELGHRFFLKYVAEFKDKDAIPASPASTS
;
A
#
# COMPACT_ATOMS: atom_id res chain seq x y z
N MET A 1 13.85 -9.51 -25.30
CA MET A 1 12.68 -9.45 -24.41
C MET A 1 11.63 -8.66 -25.15
N ASP A 2 10.48 -9.29 -25.44
CA ASP A 2 9.39 -8.68 -26.19
C ASP A 2 8.64 -7.67 -25.30
N THR A 3 8.81 -6.38 -25.59
CA THR A 3 8.16 -5.28 -24.87
C THR A 3 6.68 -5.15 -25.24
N SER A 4 6.19 -5.89 -26.24
CA SER A 4 4.81 -5.80 -26.76
C SER A 4 3.75 -6.23 -25.74
N GLY A 5 4.11 -7.01 -24.72
CA GLY A 5 3.18 -7.41 -23.67
C GLY A 5 2.90 -6.33 -22.61
N LEU A 6 3.86 -5.43 -22.38
CA LEU A 6 3.83 -4.46 -21.26
C LEU A 6 3.06 -3.18 -21.59
N LEU A 7 2.99 -2.80 -22.88
CA LEU A 7 2.29 -1.61 -23.37
C LEU A 7 0.87 -1.88 -23.87
N LYS A 8 0.35 -3.09 -23.64
CA LYS A 8 -0.94 -3.54 -24.18
C LYS A 8 -2.07 -2.60 -23.73
N GLY A 9 -2.62 -1.83 -24.68
CA GLY A 9 -3.78 -0.96 -24.48
C GLY A 9 -3.49 0.55 -24.42
N MET A 10 -2.24 0.99 -24.44
CA MET A 10 -1.93 2.44 -24.46
C MET A 10 -2.22 3.11 -25.80
N ASP A 11 -2.23 2.35 -26.89
CA ASP A 11 -2.73 2.81 -28.21
C ASP A 11 -4.19 3.27 -28.17
N LYS A 12 -4.93 2.83 -27.14
CA LYS A 12 -6.33 3.18 -26.88
C LYS A 12 -6.50 4.18 -25.71
N GLY A 13 -5.39 4.72 -25.20
CA GLY A 13 -5.36 5.68 -24.09
C GLY A 13 -5.03 5.06 -22.73
N TYR A 14 -4.61 5.91 -21.78
CA TYR A 14 -4.19 5.49 -20.43
C TYR A 14 -5.27 4.70 -19.69
N GLU A 15 -6.54 5.10 -19.79
CA GLU A 15 -7.65 4.48 -19.05
C GLU A 15 -7.87 3.02 -19.46
N GLU A 16 -7.60 2.68 -20.72
CA GLU A 16 -7.74 1.31 -21.23
C GLU A 16 -6.51 0.43 -20.98
N SER A 17 -5.38 1.03 -20.57
CA SER A 17 -4.13 0.32 -20.26
C SER A 17 -4.23 -0.50 -18.97
N SER A 18 -3.33 -1.47 -18.80
CA SER A 18 -3.22 -2.23 -17.55
C SER A 18 -2.97 -1.33 -16.33
N MET A 19 -2.15 -0.28 -16.46
CA MET A 19 -1.91 0.68 -15.37
C MET A 19 -3.15 1.51 -15.07
N GLY A 20 -3.90 1.94 -16.09
CA GLY A 20 -5.16 2.67 -15.93
C GLY A 20 -6.19 1.86 -15.15
N ARG A 21 -6.35 0.58 -15.48
CA ARG A 21 -7.25 -0.34 -14.76
C ARG A 21 -6.83 -0.54 -13.30
N ILE A 22 -5.53 -0.75 -13.04
CA ILE A 22 -5.00 -0.87 -11.68
C ILE A 22 -5.27 0.41 -10.88
N HIS A 23 -5.05 1.58 -11.48
CA HIS A 23 -5.30 2.86 -10.84
C HIS A 23 -6.77 3.08 -10.54
N GLN A 24 -7.67 2.76 -11.47
CA GLN A 24 -9.11 2.82 -11.22
C GLN A 24 -9.53 1.86 -10.11
N GLU A 25 -9.04 0.62 -10.11
CA GLU A 25 -9.32 -0.37 -9.07
C GLU A 25 -8.85 0.10 -7.68
N TYR A 26 -7.68 0.74 -7.59
CA TYR A 26 -7.16 1.30 -6.35
C TYR A 26 -8.07 2.40 -5.76
N LEU A 27 -8.66 3.22 -6.63
CA LEU A 27 -9.57 4.32 -6.25
C LEU A 27 -11.00 3.85 -5.99
N SER A 28 -11.42 2.75 -6.64
CA SER A 28 -12.79 2.27 -6.60
C SER A 28 -13.12 1.56 -5.30
N SER A 29 -14.32 1.83 -4.77
CA SER A 29 -14.85 1.09 -3.61
C SER A 29 -15.36 -0.27 -4.05
N GLY A 30 -15.14 -1.29 -3.21
CA GLY A 30 -15.75 -2.60 -3.39
C GLY A 30 -17.16 -2.66 -2.81
N GLU A 31 -17.86 -3.78 -3.00
CA GLU A 31 -19.22 -3.99 -2.48
C GLU A 31 -19.28 -3.97 -0.94
N MET A 32 -18.23 -4.46 -0.28
CA MET A 32 -18.19 -4.66 1.17
C MET A 32 -17.34 -3.63 1.92
N TYR A 33 -16.36 -3.01 1.25
CA TYR A 33 -15.38 -2.14 1.88
C TYR A 33 -15.13 -0.87 1.06
N ALA A 34 -14.77 0.21 1.76
CA ALA A 34 -14.23 1.41 1.13
C ALA A 34 -12.99 1.06 0.29
N SER A 35 -12.72 1.87 -0.74
CA SER A 35 -11.55 1.69 -1.59
C SER A 35 -10.25 1.59 -0.81
N THR A 36 -9.26 0.92 -1.41
CA THR A 36 -7.93 0.81 -0.80
C THR A 36 -7.34 2.19 -0.59
N TYR A 37 -7.51 3.10 -1.57
CA TYR A 37 -7.16 4.51 -1.44
C TYR A 37 -7.75 5.15 -0.17
N ASN A 38 -9.08 5.13 -0.01
CA ASN A 38 -9.73 5.76 1.16
C ASN A 38 -9.29 5.11 2.46
N SER A 39 -9.14 3.79 2.48
CA SER A 39 -8.69 3.05 3.66
C SER A 39 -7.27 3.43 4.06
N VAL A 40 -6.36 3.57 3.10
CA VAL A 40 -4.97 4.02 3.33
C VAL A 40 -4.95 5.45 3.86
N GLN A 41 -5.71 6.37 3.25
CA GLN A 41 -5.78 7.77 3.70
C GLN A 41 -6.28 7.87 5.15
N LEU A 42 -7.35 7.14 5.49
CA LEU A 42 -7.91 7.14 6.83
C LEU A 42 -6.95 6.57 7.88
N LEU A 43 -6.28 5.45 7.57
CA LEU A 43 -5.31 4.83 8.49
C LEU A 43 -4.05 5.68 8.64
N ALA A 44 -3.53 6.25 7.56
CA ALA A 44 -2.35 7.12 7.59
C ALA A 44 -2.61 8.41 8.39
N ALA A 45 -3.83 8.96 8.30
CA ALA A 45 -4.24 10.15 9.05
C ALA A 45 -4.48 9.88 10.56
N GLN A 46 -4.67 8.62 10.96
CA GLN A 46 -4.90 8.25 12.35
C GLN A 46 -3.56 8.24 13.12
N THR A 47 -3.19 9.39 13.67
CA THR A 47 -1.90 9.60 14.35
C THR A 47 -1.73 8.78 15.62
N GLN A 48 -2.83 8.43 16.29
CA GLN A 48 -2.84 7.70 17.57
C GLN A 48 -3.87 6.56 17.55
N LEU A 49 -3.55 5.50 18.27
CA LEU A 49 -4.50 4.44 18.59
C LEU A 49 -5.46 4.92 19.66
N SER A 50 -6.76 4.72 19.46
CA SER A 50 -7.75 4.99 20.49
C SER A 50 -7.82 3.82 21.49
N LYS A 51 -8.41 4.07 22.67
CA LYS A 51 -8.66 3.00 23.65
C LYS A 51 -9.52 1.86 23.08
N GLY A 52 -10.40 2.14 22.12
CA GLY A 52 -11.22 1.13 21.47
C GLY A 52 -10.44 0.25 20.49
N ASP A 53 -9.28 0.72 20.01
CA ASP A 53 -8.43 0.01 19.07
C ASP A 53 -7.51 -1.00 19.76
N ILE A 54 -7.39 -0.94 21.09
CA ILE A 54 -6.42 -1.70 21.88
C ILE A 54 -7.15 -2.62 22.85
N TRP A 55 -6.74 -3.88 22.88
CA TRP A 55 -7.11 -4.82 23.94
C TRP A 55 -5.92 -4.99 24.89
N ASP A 56 -6.11 -4.59 26.15
CA ASP A 56 -5.18 -4.85 27.26
C ASP A 56 -5.63 -6.12 28.00
N ARG A 57 -4.80 -7.17 27.95
CA ARG A 57 -5.06 -8.46 28.61
C ARG A 57 -4.71 -8.45 30.11
N GLY A 58 -4.24 -7.31 30.64
CA GLY A 58 -3.90 -7.11 32.04
C GLY A 58 -2.49 -7.55 32.43
N ILE A 59 -2.14 -7.37 33.71
CA ILE A 59 -0.86 -7.82 34.26
C ILE A 59 -0.95 -9.33 34.48
N MET A 60 -0.13 -10.07 33.75
CA MET A 60 -0.08 -11.52 33.87
C MET A 60 1.24 -11.97 34.52
N LYS A 61 1.23 -13.08 35.27
CA LYS A 61 2.41 -13.63 35.98
C LYS A 61 3.47 -14.17 34.97
N SER A 62 4.72 -14.39 35.37
CA SER A 62 5.79 -14.80 34.44
C SER A 62 5.39 -16.04 33.59
N ASP A 63 5.83 -16.06 32.33
CA ASP A 63 5.41 -16.94 31.20
C ASP A 63 4.10 -16.57 30.47
N SER A 64 3.62 -15.36 30.66
CA SER A 64 2.36 -14.94 30.06
C SER A 64 2.47 -14.40 28.63
N PRO A 65 1.42 -14.60 27.81
CA PRO A 65 1.37 -14.08 26.45
C PRO A 65 1.47 -12.54 26.43
N PRO A 66 1.80 -11.95 25.26
CA PRO A 66 1.87 -10.50 25.08
C PRO A 66 0.61 -9.80 25.61
N ARG A 67 0.81 -8.70 26.35
CA ARG A 67 -0.23 -8.00 27.12
C ARG A 67 -1.17 -7.20 26.22
N PHE A 68 -0.63 -6.54 25.21
CA PHE A 68 -1.37 -5.63 24.35
C PHE A 68 -1.51 -6.24 22.96
N GLN A 69 -2.68 -6.08 22.36
CA GLN A 69 -2.92 -6.36 20.95
C GLN A 69 -3.94 -5.37 20.41
N LEU A 70 -3.97 -5.17 19.09
CA LEU A 70 -5.06 -4.45 18.48
C LEU A 70 -6.37 -5.24 18.60
N ALA A 71 -7.50 -4.52 18.68
CA ALA A 71 -8.82 -5.10 18.58
C ALA A 71 -8.91 -5.92 17.28
N PRO A 72 -9.43 -7.16 17.29
CA PRO A 72 -9.35 -8.07 16.14
C PRO A 72 -9.94 -7.49 14.85
N THR A 73 -11.03 -6.74 14.96
CA THR A 73 -11.67 -6.06 13.81
C THR A 73 -10.76 -4.98 13.22
N PHE A 74 -10.07 -4.21 14.07
CA PHE A 74 -9.14 -3.19 13.64
C PHE A 74 -7.85 -3.79 13.06
N PHE A 75 -7.32 -4.84 13.70
CA PHE A 75 -6.20 -5.60 13.16
C PHE A 75 -6.51 -6.19 11.79
N ALA A 76 -7.65 -6.87 11.64
CA ALA A 76 -8.07 -7.43 10.36
C ALA A 76 -8.19 -6.36 9.27
N ARG A 77 -8.70 -5.18 9.60
CA ARG A 77 -8.76 -4.03 8.68
C ARG A 77 -7.36 -3.58 8.26
N ILE A 78 -6.44 -3.38 9.21
CA ILE A 78 -5.07 -2.93 8.90
C ILE A 78 -4.32 -3.95 8.06
N SER A 79 -4.38 -5.23 8.42
CA SER A 79 -3.73 -6.32 7.70
C SER A 79 -4.26 -6.42 6.26
N ARG A 80 -5.58 -6.32 6.07
CA ARG A 80 -6.20 -6.29 4.75
C ARG A 80 -5.68 -5.13 3.91
N VAL A 81 -5.75 -3.90 4.44
CA VAL A 81 -5.35 -2.70 3.69
C VAL A 81 -3.85 -2.71 3.36
N THR A 82 -3.02 -3.22 4.27
CA THR A 82 -1.58 -3.41 4.06
C THR A 82 -1.32 -4.38 2.90
N ALA A 83 -2.01 -5.53 2.88
CA ALA A 83 -1.91 -6.51 1.81
C ALA A 83 -2.44 -5.99 0.47
N GLU A 84 -3.59 -5.32 0.46
CA GLU A 84 -4.17 -4.69 -0.74
C GLU A 84 -3.20 -3.66 -1.33
N LEU A 85 -2.69 -2.73 -0.52
CA LEU A 85 -1.74 -1.71 -0.98
C LEU A 85 -0.45 -2.35 -1.52
N GLN A 86 0.06 -3.40 -0.86
CA GLN A 86 1.24 -4.13 -1.32
C GLN A 86 1.00 -4.75 -2.71
N GLU A 87 -0.19 -5.30 -2.94
CA GLU A 87 -0.56 -5.90 -4.21
C GLU A 87 -0.67 -4.85 -5.33
N PHE A 88 -1.27 -3.68 -5.05
CA PHE A 88 -1.30 -2.57 -6.00
C PHE A 88 0.10 -2.08 -6.36
N LEU A 89 0.98 -1.92 -5.36
CA LEU A 89 2.37 -1.54 -5.57
C LEU A 89 3.12 -2.54 -6.45
N ARG A 90 2.95 -3.84 -6.19
CA ARG A 90 3.58 -4.92 -6.98
C ARG A 90 3.07 -4.95 -8.42
N ARG A 91 1.75 -4.87 -8.60
CA ARG A 91 1.13 -4.84 -9.94
C ARG A 91 1.59 -3.63 -10.73
N ALA A 92 1.60 -2.45 -10.12
CA ALA A 92 2.05 -1.21 -10.76
C ALA A 92 3.56 -1.23 -11.07
N SER A 93 4.40 -1.67 -10.13
CA SER A 93 5.85 -1.70 -10.33
C SER A 93 6.26 -2.59 -11.50
N ASN A 94 5.57 -3.72 -11.69
CA ASN A 94 5.83 -4.67 -12.76
C ASN A 94 5.50 -4.11 -14.15
N LEU A 95 4.67 -3.07 -14.23
CA LEU A 95 4.35 -2.40 -15.50
C LEU A 95 5.34 -1.29 -15.85
N VAL A 96 6.17 -0.83 -14.91
CA VAL A 96 7.17 0.22 -15.17
C VAL A 96 8.42 -0.40 -15.81
N PRO A 97 8.78 -0.06 -17.06
CA PRO A 97 9.94 -0.64 -17.73
C PRO A 97 11.25 -0.37 -16.97
N GLY A 98 12.13 -1.37 -16.88
CA GLY A 98 13.44 -1.24 -16.23
C GLY A 98 13.40 -1.16 -14.70
N ARG A 99 12.22 -1.24 -14.08
CA ARG A 99 12.08 -1.30 -12.63
C ARG A 99 12.32 -2.73 -12.14
N THR A 100 13.25 -2.87 -11.20
CA THR A 100 13.59 -4.16 -10.55
C THR A 100 13.18 -4.22 -9.08
N THR A 101 12.74 -3.09 -8.52
CA THR A 101 12.36 -3.00 -7.10
C THR A 101 10.93 -2.51 -6.93
N CYS A 102 10.28 -3.01 -5.89
CA CYS A 102 8.96 -2.61 -5.42
C CYS A 102 9.07 -2.08 -3.99
N PHE A 103 8.20 -1.16 -3.62
CA PHE A 103 8.11 -0.67 -2.25
C PHE A 103 7.36 -1.71 -1.41
N ILE A 104 7.89 -2.05 -0.24
CA ILE A 104 7.34 -3.12 0.61
C ILE A 104 6.64 -2.53 1.84
N VAL A 105 5.32 -2.44 1.89
CA VAL A 105 4.59 -1.70 2.95
C VAL A 105 5.05 -2.09 4.36
N ASP A 106 5.02 -3.37 4.72
CA ASP A 106 5.58 -3.87 5.98
C ASP A 106 6.80 -4.77 5.69
N PRO A 107 8.02 -4.22 5.66
CA PRO A 107 9.21 -5.01 5.38
C PRO A 107 9.46 -6.02 6.49
N GLU A 108 9.75 -7.28 6.12
CA GLU A 108 10.09 -8.36 7.06
C GLU A 108 9.03 -8.60 8.15
N ASP A 109 7.76 -8.27 7.88
CA ASP A 109 6.67 -8.33 8.85
C ASP A 109 7.04 -7.61 10.17
N SER A 110 7.63 -6.42 10.06
CA SER A 110 8.15 -5.65 11.20
C SER A 110 7.06 -5.03 12.09
N CYS A 111 5.91 -4.67 11.51
CA CYS A 111 4.88 -3.90 12.19
C CYS A 111 3.69 -4.77 12.59
N LEU A 112 3.13 -5.55 11.66
CA LEU A 112 1.90 -6.32 11.90
C LEU A 112 2.01 -7.31 13.07
N PRO A 113 3.09 -8.11 13.23
CA PRO A 113 3.23 -9.01 14.38
C PRO A 113 3.29 -8.26 15.71
N VAL A 114 3.95 -7.10 15.76
CA VAL A 114 4.01 -6.26 16.97
C VAL A 114 2.62 -5.70 17.32
N LEU A 115 1.84 -5.29 16.32
CA LEU A 115 0.46 -4.83 16.52
C LEU A 115 -0.48 -5.96 16.95
N GLN A 116 -0.19 -7.20 16.55
CA GLN A 116 -0.91 -8.39 17.00
C GLN A 116 -0.50 -8.84 18.41
N SER A 117 0.71 -8.51 18.84
CA SER A 117 1.29 -8.92 20.10
C SER A 117 2.42 -8.00 20.55
N ALA A 118 2.11 -7.10 21.47
CA ALA A 118 3.07 -6.20 22.11
C ALA A 118 3.17 -6.47 23.62
N HIS A 119 4.39 -6.38 24.15
CA HIS A 119 4.62 -6.52 25.59
C HIS A 119 4.28 -5.24 26.36
N ASN A 120 4.38 -4.09 25.69
CA ASN A 120 4.08 -2.79 26.28
C ASN A 120 3.44 -1.86 25.23
N LEU A 121 2.76 -0.82 25.71
CA LEU A 121 2.03 0.13 24.87
C LEU A 121 2.98 0.91 23.94
N SER A 122 4.15 1.32 24.43
CA SER A 122 5.13 2.07 23.63
C SER A 122 5.61 1.29 22.40
N GLN A 123 5.79 -0.03 22.52
CA GLN A 123 6.12 -0.91 21.40
C GLN A 123 5.01 -0.92 20.35
N MET A 124 3.75 -1.01 20.79
CA MET A 124 2.58 -0.97 19.91
C MET A 124 2.43 0.40 19.23
N GLU A 125 2.61 1.49 19.96
CA GLU A 125 2.54 2.85 19.43
C GLU A 125 3.63 3.10 18.40
N ALA A 126 4.87 2.65 18.64
CA ALA A 126 5.96 2.76 17.69
C ALA A 126 5.72 1.94 16.41
N ALA A 127 5.18 0.72 16.54
CA ALA A 127 4.82 -0.10 15.38
C ALA A 127 3.66 0.51 14.59
N TRP A 128 2.67 1.08 15.28
CA TRP A 128 1.57 1.80 14.64
C TRP A 128 2.08 3.03 13.90
N GLU A 129 2.96 3.80 14.53
CA GLU A 129 3.60 4.96 13.94
C GLU A 129 4.32 4.61 12.65
N LEU A 130 5.18 3.60 12.71
CA LEU A 130 5.93 3.15 11.56
C LEU A 130 4.97 2.71 10.45
N LEU A 131 4.00 1.84 10.75
CA LEU A 131 3.07 1.33 9.75
C LEU A 131 2.25 2.45 9.09
N ARG A 132 1.78 3.47 9.85
CA ARG A 132 1.06 4.62 9.28
C ARG A 132 1.91 5.33 8.24
N SER A 133 3.18 5.60 8.57
CA SER A 133 4.11 6.29 7.68
C SER A 133 4.45 5.43 6.47
N ARG A 134 4.53 4.11 6.63
CA ARG A 134 4.69 3.15 5.53
C ARG A 134 3.49 3.12 4.59
N LEU A 135 2.26 3.16 5.11
CA LEU A 135 1.03 3.23 4.31
C LEU A 135 1.00 4.51 3.46
N GLU A 136 1.32 5.65 4.07
CA GLU A 136 1.42 6.94 3.37
C GLU A 136 2.50 6.93 2.29
N LEU A 137 3.69 6.41 2.60
CA LEU A 137 4.77 6.24 1.62
C LEU A 137 4.35 5.29 0.50
N GLY A 138 3.71 4.16 0.83
CA GLY A 138 3.22 3.20 -0.15
C GLY A 138 2.24 3.84 -1.13
N HIS A 139 1.31 4.66 -0.65
CA HIS A 139 0.44 5.46 -1.52
C HIS A 139 1.25 6.39 -2.46
N ARG A 140 2.23 7.13 -1.94
CA ARG A 140 3.08 8.01 -2.75
C ARG A 140 3.89 7.25 -3.80
N PHE A 141 4.42 6.08 -3.45
CA PHE A 141 5.14 5.22 -4.40
C PHE A 141 4.22 4.66 -5.48
N PHE A 142 2.98 4.29 -5.13
CA PHE A 142 1.99 3.87 -6.11
C PHE A 142 1.71 4.97 -7.15
N LEU A 143 1.46 6.20 -6.70
CA LEU A 143 1.28 7.35 -7.60
C LEU A 143 2.53 7.63 -8.44
N LYS A 144 3.72 7.46 -7.86
CA LYS A 144 4.98 7.56 -8.60
C LYS A 144 5.08 6.52 -9.72
N TYR A 145 4.69 5.27 -9.49
CA TYR A 145 4.70 4.25 -10.54
C TYR A 145 3.70 4.56 -11.65
N VAL A 146 2.53 5.09 -11.29
CA VAL A 146 1.55 5.58 -12.28
C VAL A 146 2.13 6.72 -13.12
N ALA A 147 2.83 7.68 -12.50
CA ALA A 147 3.46 8.80 -13.20
C ALA A 147 4.60 8.32 -14.13
N GLU A 148 5.52 7.48 -13.63
CA GLU A 148 6.62 6.92 -14.42
C GLU A 148 6.14 6.11 -15.62
N PHE A 149 4.99 5.44 -15.49
CA PHE A 149 4.36 4.73 -16.60
C PHE A 149 3.81 5.71 -17.65
N LYS A 150 3.20 6.82 -17.25
CA LYS A 150 2.69 7.86 -18.17
C LYS A 150 3.79 8.62 -18.89
N ASP A 151 4.87 8.98 -18.18
CA ASP A 151 5.95 9.82 -18.71
C ASP A 151 6.77 9.11 -19.81
N LYS A 152 6.79 7.78 -19.82
CA LYS A 152 7.53 7.01 -20.83
C LYS A 152 6.88 6.98 -22.21
N ASP A 153 5.60 7.36 -22.31
CA ASP A 153 4.87 7.51 -23.57
C ASP A 153 4.68 8.98 -23.98
N ALA A 154 5.36 9.92 -23.31
CA ALA A 154 5.64 11.20 -23.93
C ALA A 154 6.58 10.95 -25.12
N ILE A 155 5.98 10.59 -26.27
CA ILE A 155 6.66 10.45 -27.56
C ILE A 155 7.64 11.62 -27.66
N PRO A 156 8.96 11.39 -27.72
CA PRO A 156 9.85 12.47 -28.11
C PRO A 156 9.38 12.85 -29.51
N ALA A 157 8.86 14.06 -29.67
CA ALA A 157 8.45 14.57 -30.97
C ALA A 157 9.64 14.39 -31.92
N SER A 158 9.59 13.36 -32.78
CA SER A 158 10.62 13.16 -33.80
C SER A 158 10.68 14.45 -34.61
N PRO A 159 11.87 15.02 -34.84
CA PRO A 159 11.97 16.18 -35.70
C PRO A 159 11.41 15.78 -37.05
N ALA A 160 10.35 16.45 -37.49
CA ALA A 160 9.90 16.36 -38.85
C ALA A 160 11.02 16.95 -39.72
N SER A 161 11.82 16.09 -40.33
CA SER A 161 12.68 16.48 -41.44
C SER A 161 11.78 17.01 -42.54
N THR A 162 11.70 18.33 -42.66
CA THR A 162 11.15 19.00 -43.81
C THR A 162 12.32 19.29 -44.76
N SER A 163 12.22 18.63 -45.92
CA SER A 163 12.82 18.88 -47.25
C SER A 163 14.24 19.41 -47.35
#